data_AF-A0A9D6AGK8-F1
#
_entry.id   AF-A0A9D6AGK8-F1
#
_cell.length_a   1.000
_cell.length_b   1.000
_cell.length_c   1.000
_cell.angle_alpha   90.00
_cell.angle_beta   90.00
_cell.angle_gamma   90.00
#
_symmetry.space_group_name_H-M   'P 1'
#
loop_
_entity.id
_entity.type
_entity.pdbx_description
1 polymer ?
#
loop_
_entity_poly.entity_id
_entity_poly.type
_entity_poly.pdbx_seq_one_letter_code
_entity_poly.pdbx_strand_id
1 'polypeptide(L)'
;MPILSTSSLVMAAAAALVMAYPVPLGQPVEPGSLTKPEGEIVPIDKDRAQRMTVPVSIEGRGPFSFVIDTGAERTVLSRKLANMLELRAEEPAELMSIAGSSIVDMVYVPELTLGSTSHGSL
;
A
#
# COMPACT_ATOMS: atom_id res chain seq x y z
N MET A 1 42.83 55.80 15.32
CA MET A 1 42.84 54.54 14.54
C MET A 1 41.73 53.65 15.11
N PRO A 2 40.93 52.99 14.23
CA PRO A 2 39.59 52.45 14.55
C PRO A 2 39.66 50.96 14.90
N ILE A 3 38.63 50.39 15.55
CA ILE A 3 38.18 49.02 15.21
C ILE A 3 36.65 48.93 15.41
N LEU A 4 35.95 48.60 14.33
CA LEU A 4 34.51 48.34 14.26
C LEU A 4 34.13 47.08 15.05
N SER A 5 32.99 47.12 15.75
CA SER A 5 32.27 45.93 16.22
C SER A 5 31.17 45.61 15.21
N THR A 6 31.38 44.56 14.41
CA THR A 6 30.37 44.00 13.51
C THR A 6 30.34 42.50 13.73
N SER A 7 29.45 42.01 14.57
CA SER A 7 29.16 40.57 14.72
C SER A 7 27.77 40.34 15.29
N SER A 8 26.74 40.79 14.57
CA SER A 8 25.35 40.40 14.87
C SER A 8 24.56 39.92 13.65
N LEU A 9 25.13 39.97 12.43
CA LEU A 9 24.34 39.75 11.21
C LEU A 9 24.30 38.29 10.73
N VAL A 10 25.18 37.41 11.20
CA VAL A 10 25.25 36.03 10.67
C VAL A 10 24.19 35.09 11.28
N MET A 11 23.72 35.35 12.51
CA MET A 11 22.80 34.41 13.18
C MET A 11 21.34 34.54 12.72
N ALA A 12 20.92 35.70 12.22
CA ALA A 12 19.53 35.92 11.78
C ALA A 12 19.20 35.21 10.46
N ALA A 13 20.17 35.05 9.55
CA ALA A 13 19.95 34.43 8.25
C ALA A 13 19.71 32.92 8.33
N ALA A 14 20.35 32.22 9.29
CA ALA A 14 20.18 30.78 9.48
C ALA A 14 18.78 30.42 10.00
N ALA A 15 18.21 31.25 10.89
CA ALA A 15 16.85 31.03 11.41
C ALA A 15 15.77 31.21 10.34
N ALA A 16 15.94 32.19 9.43
CA ALA A 16 15.00 32.42 8.34
C ALA A 16 14.98 31.25 7.33
N LEU A 17 16.12 30.58 7.11
CA LEU A 17 16.20 29.43 6.21
C LEU A 17 15.46 28.20 6.77
N VAL A 18 15.53 27.97 8.09
CA VAL A 18 14.79 26.89 8.77
C VAL A 18 13.27 27.07 8.65
N MET A 19 12.78 28.32 8.72
CA MET A 19 11.36 28.64 8.57
C MET A 19 10.85 28.52 7.13
N ALA A 20 11.75 28.54 6.14
CA ALA A 20 11.41 28.46 4.72
C ALA A 20 11.27 27.02 4.21
N TYR A 21 11.68 26.02 5.00
CA TYR A 21 11.39 24.62 4.67
C TYR A 21 9.94 24.33 5.05
N PRO A 22 9.05 24.02 4.09
CA PRO A 22 7.75 23.49 4.43
C PRO A 22 7.97 22.18 5.18
N VAL A 23 7.70 22.18 6.48
CA VAL A 23 7.50 20.94 7.21
C VAL A 23 6.34 20.26 6.49
N PRO A 24 6.49 19.02 5.97
CA PRO A 24 5.36 18.28 5.47
C PRO A 24 4.42 18.10 6.67
N LEU A 25 3.38 18.93 6.75
CA LEU A 25 2.26 18.70 7.65
C LEU A 25 1.49 17.52 7.06
N GLY A 26 2.06 16.32 7.20
CA GLY A 26 1.27 15.10 7.06
C GLY A 26 0.07 15.23 7.99
N GLN A 27 -1.12 14.87 7.53
CA GLN A 27 -2.27 14.79 8.44
C GLN A 27 -1.86 13.88 9.61
N PRO A 28 -1.91 14.36 10.87
CA PRO A 28 -1.64 13.53 12.02
C PRO A 28 -2.86 12.63 12.22
N VAL A 29 -2.94 11.57 11.41
CA VAL A 29 -3.88 10.49 11.65
C VAL A 29 -3.17 9.52 12.57
N GLU A 30 -3.63 9.43 13.82
CA GLU A 30 -3.16 8.41 14.75
C GLU A 30 -3.36 7.02 14.13
N PRO A 31 -2.33 6.15 14.08
CA PRO A 31 -2.47 4.81 13.54
C PRO A 31 -3.63 4.05 14.19
N GLY A 32 -4.46 3.41 13.36
CA GLY A 32 -5.68 2.74 13.83
C GLY A 32 -6.85 3.68 14.12
N SER A 33 -6.75 4.97 13.79
CA SER A 33 -7.91 5.86 13.77
C SER A 33 -8.62 5.82 12.43
N LEU A 34 -9.96 5.87 12.48
CA LEU A 34 -10.77 6.01 11.28
C LEU A 34 -10.54 7.37 10.63
N THR A 35 -10.30 7.38 9.32
CA THR A 35 -10.21 8.60 8.51
C THR A 35 -11.57 9.02 7.92
N LYS A 36 -12.57 8.14 8.00
CA LYS A 36 -13.96 8.38 7.58
C LYS A 36 -14.92 7.68 8.54
N PRO A 37 -16.12 8.24 8.81
CA PRO A 37 -17.11 7.63 9.72
C PRO A 37 -17.52 6.21 9.32
N GLU A 38 -17.61 5.94 8.02
CA GLU A 38 -17.96 4.64 7.43
C GLU A 38 -16.76 3.69 7.26
N GLY A 39 -15.56 4.11 7.64
CA GLY A 39 -14.36 3.30 7.51
C GLY A 39 -14.32 2.12 8.48
N GLU A 40 -13.47 1.15 8.16
CA GLU A 40 -13.22 -0.03 8.99
C GLU A 40 -11.73 -0.16 9.28
N ILE A 41 -11.41 -0.64 10.49
CA ILE A 41 -10.05 -1.02 10.87
C ILE A 41 -9.92 -2.53 10.66
N VAL A 42 -9.19 -2.92 9.62
CA VAL A 42 -8.87 -4.33 9.35
C VAL A 42 -7.53 -4.67 10.02
N PRO A 43 -7.47 -5.73 10.86
CA PRO A 43 -6.21 -6.14 11.45
C PRO A 43 -5.24 -6.63 10.37
N ILE A 44 -4.00 -6.18 10.47
CA ILE A 44 -2.90 -6.63 9.62
C ILE A 44 -2.09 -7.71 10.35
N ASP A 45 -1.48 -8.61 9.59
CA ASP A 45 -0.48 -9.56 10.06
C ASP A 45 0.80 -9.46 9.19
N LYS A 46 1.80 -10.28 9.47
CA LYS A 46 3.04 -10.36 8.69
C LYS A 46 3.31 -11.79 8.23
N ASP A 47 3.69 -11.93 6.96
CA ASP A 47 4.17 -13.21 6.46
C ASP A 47 5.60 -13.52 6.95
N ARG A 48 6.14 -14.67 6.54
CA ARG A 48 7.50 -15.09 6.90
C ARG A 48 8.59 -14.11 6.43
N ALA A 49 8.32 -13.34 5.38
CA ALA A 49 9.22 -12.31 4.86
C ALA A 49 8.96 -10.93 5.48
N GLN A 50 8.16 -10.86 6.55
CA GLN A 50 7.77 -9.63 7.25
C GLN A 50 6.97 -8.64 6.40
N ARG A 51 6.34 -9.11 5.31
CA ARG A 51 5.44 -8.29 4.48
C ARG A 51 4.08 -8.21 5.16
N MET A 52 3.47 -7.03 5.11
CA MET A 52 2.12 -6.82 5.65
C MET A 52 1.10 -7.65 4.87
N THR A 53 0.20 -8.30 5.61
CA THR A 53 -0.88 -9.10 5.05
C THR A 53 -2.23 -8.74 5.67
N VAL A 54 -3.29 -8.97 4.91
CA VAL A 54 -4.68 -8.80 5.33
C VAL A 54 -5.49 -10.07 5.06
N PRO A 55 -6.51 -10.37 5.88
CA PRO A 55 -7.43 -11.47 5.63
C PRO A 55 -8.40 -11.11 4.51
N VAL A 56 -8.48 -11.97 3.50
CA VAL A 56 -9.37 -11.80 2.34
C VAL A 56 -10.13 -13.09 2.08
N SER A 57 -11.45 -13.02 1.84
CA SER A 57 -12.21 -14.14 1.31
C SER A 57 -12.45 -13.99 -0.19
N ILE A 58 -12.52 -15.12 -0.89
CA ILE A 58 -12.90 -15.20 -2.31
C ILE A 58 -14.15 -16.06 -2.41
N GLU A 59 -15.24 -15.53 -2.95
CA GLU A 59 -16.54 -16.23 -2.99
C GLU A 59 -16.96 -16.79 -1.62
N GLY A 60 -16.76 -16.00 -0.55
CA GLY A 60 -17.00 -16.43 0.83
C GLY A 60 -16.06 -17.52 1.38
N ARG A 61 -15.11 -18.02 0.60
CA ARG A 61 -14.09 -19.00 1.04
C ARG A 61 -12.86 -18.27 1.57
N GLY A 62 -12.33 -18.73 2.71
CA GLY A 62 -11.18 -18.10 3.38
C GLY A 62 -11.38 -17.97 4.89
N PRO A 63 -10.67 -17.03 5.57
CA PRO A 63 -9.81 -16.00 4.97
C PRO A 63 -8.46 -16.58 4.49
N PHE A 64 -7.95 -15.99 3.41
CA PHE A 64 -6.59 -16.19 2.91
C PHE A 64 -5.75 -14.95 3.21
N SER A 65 -4.46 -15.13 3.51
CA SER A 65 -3.54 -14.02 3.76
C SER A 65 -3.05 -13.42 2.45
N PHE A 66 -3.46 -12.19 2.15
CA PHE A 66 -3.02 -11.43 0.98
C PHE A 66 -1.97 -10.40 1.37
N VAL A 67 -0.88 -10.31 0.60
CA VAL A 67 0.13 -9.25 0.78
C VAL A 67 -0.42 -7.95 0.22
N ILE A 68 -0.22 -6.85 0.96
CA ILE A 68 -0.51 -5.51 0.45
C ILE A 68 0.62 -5.09 -0.49
N ASP A 69 0.32 -4.94 -1.78
CA ASP A 69 1.28 -4.53 -2.80
C ASP A 69 0.71 -3.36 -3.62
N THR A 70 1.17 -2.14 -3.31
CA THR A 70 0.76 -0.93 -4.02
C THR A 70 1.40 -0.79 -5.40
N GLY A 71 2.38 -1.63 -5.73
CA GLY A 71 3.04 -1.65 -7.04
C GLY A 71 2.36 -2.59 -8.06
N ALA A 72 1.38 -3.38 -7.62
CA ALA A 72 0.63 -4.28 -8.48
C ALA A 72 -0.60 -3.58 -9.08
N GLU A 73 -0.73 -3.60 -10.40
CA GLU A 73 -1.92 -3.08 -11.10
C GLU A 73 -3.13 -4.04 -10.99
N ARG A 74 -2.88 -5.33 -10.76
CA ARG A 74 -3.91 -6.37 -10.59
C ARG A 74 -3.60 -7.26 -9.39
N THR A 75 -4.64 -7.88 -8.85
CA THR A 75 -4.49 -8.88 -7.77
C THR A 75 -3.82 -10.14 -8.30
N VAL A 76 -2.81 -10.65 -7.57
CA VAL A 76 -2.09 -11.87 -7.94
C VAL A 76 -2.46 -13.01 -6.99
N LEU A 77 -2.88 -14.14 -7.56
CA LEU A 77 -3.16 -15.36 -6.82
C LEU A 77 -2.02 -16.38 -6.97
N SER A 78 -1.73 -17.13 -5.91
CA SER A 78 -0.89 -18.31 -6.07
C SER A 78 -1.61 -19.36 -6.92
N ARG A 79 -0.88 -20.06 -7.80
CA ARG A 79 -1.43 -21.18 -8.58
C ARG A 79 -2.13 -22.22 -7.71
N LYS A 80 -1.58 -22.50 -6.51
CA LYS A 80 -2.19 -23.41 -5.54
C LYS A 80 -3.57 -22.94 -5.09
N LEU A 81 -3.72 -21.64 -4.80
CA LEU A 81 -5.00 -21.08 -4.37
C LEU A 81 -6.02 -21.05 -5.51
N ALA A 82 -5.62 -20.61 -6.70
CA ALA A 82 -6.48 -20.61 -7.88
C ALA A 82 -7.01 -22.02 -8.21
N ASN A 83 -6.13 -23.03 -8.16
CA ASN A 83 -6.50 -24.43 -8.37
C ASN A 83 -7.39 -24.98 -7.25
N MET A 84 -7.08 -24.66 -5.99
CA MET A 84 -7.89 -25.08 -4.83
C MET A 84 -9.32 -24.55 -4.89
N LEU A 85 -9.49 -23.33 -5.38
CA LEU A 85 -10.78 -22.68 -5.52
C LEU A 85 -11.48 -23.02 -6.84
N GLU A 86 -10.82 -23.78 -7.72
CA GLU A 86 -11.30 -24.17 -9.05
C GLU A 86 -11.72 -22.94 -9.88
N LEU A 87 -10.92 -21.88 -9.82
CA LEU A 87 -11.23 -20.63 -10.54
C LEU A 87 -11.19 -20.86 -12.05
N ARG A 88 -12.15 -20.25 -12.75
CA ARG A 88 -12.25 -20.32 -14.20
C ARG A 88 -11.05 -19.62 -14.84
N ALA A 89 -10.34 -20.32 -15.72
CA ALA A 89 -9.27 -19.73 -16.52
C ALA A 89 -9.81 -18.67 -17.49
N GLU A 90 -8.99 -17.66 -17.75
CA GLU A 90 -9.21 -16.62 -18.75
C GLU A 90 -8.07 -16.60 -19.78
N GLU A 91 -8.15 -15.71 -20.75
CA GLU A 91 -7.08 -15.50 -21.71
C GLU A 91 -5.80 -15.07 -21.00
N PRO A 92 -4.64 -15.71 -21.27
CA PRO A 92 -3.36 -15.29 -20.71
C PRO A 92 -3.06 -13.83 -21.04
N ALA A 93 -2.37 -13.15 -20.12
CA ALA A 93 -1.99 -11.75 -20.28
C ALA A 93 -0.48 -11.56 -20.16
N GLU A 94 0.04 -10.50 -20.77
CA GLU A 94 1.41 -10.07 -20.54
C GLU A 94 1.50 -9.29 -19.22
N LEU A 95 2.30 -9.79 -18.29
CA LEU A 95 2.66 -9.13 -17.04
C LEU A 95 3.95 -8.34 -17.24
N MET A 96 3.92 -7.03 -16.99
CA MET A 96 5.10 -6.18 -16.92
C MET A 96 5.58 -6.08 -15.47
N SER A 97 6.88 -6.31 -15.24
CA SER A 97 7.49 -6.23 -13.91
C SER A 97 8.88 -5.59 -13.97
N ILE A 98 9.47 -5.32 -12.80
CA ILE A 98 10.86 -4.87 -12.71
C ILE A 98 11.86 -5.87 -13.31
N ALA A 99 11.50 -7.16 -13.35
CA ALA A 99 12.33 -8.22 -13.91
C ALA A 99 12.15 -8.39 -15.44
N GLY A 100 11.29 -7.58 -16.07
CA GLY A 100 10.89 -7.70 -17.47
C GLY A 100 9.44 -8.15 -17.63
N SER A 101 9.08 -8.52 -18.86
CA SER A 101 7.73 -9.01 -19.19
C SER A 101 7.65 -10.53 -19.31
N SER A 102 6.47 -11.08 -19.01
CA SER A 102 6.18 -12.51 -19.15
C SER A 102 4.70 -12.75 -19.40
N ILE A 103 4.36 -13.82 -20.13
CA ILE A 103 2.97 -14.27 -20.24
C ILE A 103 2.59 -15.04 -18.98
N VAL A 104 1.47 -14.67 -18.36
CA VAL A 104 0.93 -15.30 -17.15
C VAL A 104 -0.48 -15.81 -17.37
N ASP A 105 -0.82 -16.88 -16.66
CA ASP A 105 -2.18 -17.41 -16.61
C ASP A 105 -3.10 -16.43 -15.89
N MET A 106 -4.29 -16.23 -16.44
CA MET A 106 -5.34 -15.40 -15.86
C MET A 106 -6.51 -16.25 -15.38
N VAL A 107 -7.17 -15.81 -14.32
CA VAL A 107 -8.36 -16.46 -13.76
C VAL A 107 -9.39 -15.41 -13.39
N TYR A 108 -10.67 -15.75 -13.52
CA TYR A 108 -11.78 -14.90 -13.14
C TYR A 108 -12.10 -15.06 -11.66
N VAL A 109 -12.20 -13.93 -10.94
CA VAL A 109 -12.58 -13.88 -9.53
C VAL A 109 -13.92 -13.15 -9.40
N PRO A 110 -15.03 -13.86 -9.11
CA PRO A 110 -16.34 -13.21 -9.10
C PRO A 110 -16.49 -12.21 -7.94
N GLU A 111 -15.99 -12.53 -6.75
CA GLU A 111 -15.95 -11.64 -5.59
C GLU A 111 -14.72 -11.86 -4.71
N LEU A 112 -14.13 -10.74 -4.25
CA LEU A 112 -13.10 -10.65 -3.23
C LEU A 112 -13.59 -9.74 -2.08
N THR A 113 -13.57 -10.23 -0.85
CA THR A 113 -14.00 -9.46 0.33
C THR A 113 -12.84 -9.19 1.28
N LEU A 114 -12.68 -7.93 1.67
CA LEU A 114 -11.75 -7.44 2.67
C LEU A 114 -12.55 -6.69 3.76
N GLY A 115 -12.53 -7.19 4.99
CA GLY A 115 -13.39 -6.67 6.05
C GLY A 115 -14.87 -6.78 5.65
N SER A 116 -15.56 -5.66 5.68
CA SER A 116 -16.96 -5.50 5.26
C SER A 116 -17.13 -5.10 3.79
N THR A 117 -16.04 -4.90 3.04
CA THR A 117 -16.09 -4.45 1.64
C THR A 117 -15.85 -5.59 0.66
N SER A 118 -16.78 -5.80 -0.27
CA SER A 118 -16.64 -6.74 -1.39
C SER A 118 -16.35 -6.00 -2.71
N HIS A 119 -15.48 -6.58 -3.53
CA HIS A 119 -15.17 -6.16 -4.89
C HIS A 119 -15.40 -7.33 -5.84
N GLY A 120 -16.22 -7.14 -6.88
CA GLY A 120 -16.56 -8.21 -7.80
C GLY A 120 -16.05 -8.02 -9.23
N SER A 121 -16.12 -9.10 -10.02
CA SER A 121 -15.73 -9.15 -11.43
C SER A 121 -14.27 -8.74 -11.68
N LEU A 122 -13.36 -9.36 -10.93
CA LEU A 122 -11.92 -9.14 -10.97
C LEU A 122 -11.19 -10.13 -11.88
#